data_AF-A0A915MUL1-F1
#
_entry.id   AF-A0A915MUL1-F1
#
_cell.length_a   1.000
_cell.length_b   1.000
_cell.length_c   1.000
_cell.angle_alpha   90.00
_cell.angle_beta   90.00
_cell.angle_gamma   90.00
#
_symmetry.space_group_name_H-M   'P 1'
#
loop_
_entity.id
_entity.type
_entity.pdbx_description
1 polymer ?
#
loop_
_entity_poly.entity_id
_entity_poly.type
_entity_poly.pdbx_seq_one_letter_code
_entity_poly.pdbx_strand_id
1 'polypeptide(L)'
;MCSSNSLDVNKSKRYGKDLCKFWTSIGECKNNKDWMRDHCPVSCDVCTNVCVDRHRLCDFWASMKECETNAVWMLVNCPRSCKLCKGASAKRAELGIFEESDCTFVSTHEDTTIRRTISTSDVRVSNNAFGCSPALTRPNCNKNLCYHLKFRTLDGTCNNLEKPLFGAAFMPLARLKEPVYDDKMAAPVASINHLKPSSREASRLMLSSTAEIPTKWNALLMQWGQFIAHDVSKTTMLNNQVCGTGEDNNVRQQYNENTAFIDGSMVYGSSHRDQFVFRQGAFMKTNVLRSRVFPPVDNNQNIIAGDDRANIFVGLAALHTLFVREHNRIALLLQKVNPHWDHDRIYLETRRIVGAVIQKITYEDYLPRLFGKKFDELIGKYKGYHPKVDPSIFVGLMSLPARLPQRLTVSVTEKIFGNSDLGSINIQRGRDHGIPGYIAWRNLCNLPHVKDFADLNTTISNEIVRENLKILYKKVELIDMYVGALLEDPIEGALIGGFLKFKDDLFEFLKS
;
A
#
# COMPACT_ATOMS: atom_id res chain seq x y z
N MET A 1 -12.78 34.90 -27.82
CA MET A 1 -14.18 35.37 -27.84
C MET A 1 -14.83 34.97 -26.53
N CYS A 2 -15.24 35.94 -25.71
CA CYS A 2 -15.88 35.67 -24.42
C CYS A 2 -17.25 35.02 -24.65
N SER A 3 -17.48 33.83 -24.07
CA SER A 3 -18.73 33.08 -24.25
C SER A 3 -19.83 33.59 -23.33
N SER A 4 -21.08 33.39 -23.73
CA SER A 4 -22.30 33.98 -23.15
C SER A 4 -22.65 33.58 -21.71
N ASN A 5 -21.80 32.83 -21.01
CA ASN A 5 -22.06 32.30 -19.65
C ASN A 5 -21.27 33.01 -18.53
N SER A 6 -20.58 34.12 -18.82
CA SER A 6 -19.93 34.96 -17.81
C SER A 6 -20.92 35.92 -17.13
N LEU A 7 -20.83 36.07 -15.80
CA LEU A 7 -21.67 36.98 -14.97
C LEU A 7 -21.59 38.48 -15.36
N ASP A 8 -20.66 38.89 -16.24
CA ASP A 8 -20.57 40.26 -16.76
C ASP A 8 -21.73 40.69 -17.66
N VAL A 9 -22.56 39.74 -18.13
CA VAL A 9 -23.79 40.06 -18.87
C VAL A 9 -24.72 40.96 -18.05
N ASN A 10 -24.72 40.87 -16.72
CA ASN A 10 -25.60 41.70 -15.88
C ASN A 10 -25.10 43.14 -15.65
N LYS A 11 -23.80 43.44 -15.78
CA LYS A 11 -23.32 44.85 -15.75
C LYS A 11 -23.62 45.56 -17.06
N SER A 12 -23.48 44.86 -18.18
CA SER A 12 -23.87 45.35 -19.52
C SER A 12 -25.38 45.52 -19.72
N LYS A 13 -26.22 45.17 -18.74
CA LYS A 13 -27.67 45.45 -18.76
C LYS A 13 -28.03 46.84 -18.26
N ARG A 14 -27.11 47.55 -17.57
CA ARG A 14 -27.39 48.88 -17.00
C ARG A 14 -27.34 50.00 -18.04
N TYR A 15 -26.53 49.82 -19.08
CA TYR A 15 -26.46 50.66 -20.27
C TYR A 15 -26.55 49.73 -21.47
N GLY A 16 -27.54 49.93 -22.35
CA GLY A 16 -27.88 48.97 -23.40
C GLY A 16 -26.67 48.53 -24.24
N LYS A 17 -26.70 47.28 -24.72
CA LYS A 17 -25.62 46.66 -25.54
C LYS A 17 -25.19 47.51 -26.73
N ASP A 18 -26.07 48.38 -27.23
CA ASP A 18 -25.80 49.27 -28.35
C ASP A 18 -24.92 50.47 -27.98
N LEU A 19 -25.02 50.99 -26.75
CA LEU A 19 -24.17 52.08 -26.25
C LEU A 19 -22.72 51.63 -26.04
N CYS A 20 -22.50 50.44 -25.48
CA CYS A 20 -21.15 49.92 -25.30
C CYS A 20 -20.45 49.65 -26.66
N LYS A 21 -21.20 49.20 -27.67
CA LYS A 21 -20.67 49.05 -29.04
C LYS A 21 -20.30 50.41 -29.66
N PHE A 22 -21.15 51.42 -29.47
CA PHE A 22 -20.90 52.78 -29.95
C PHE A 22 -19.65 53.40 -29.30
N TRP A 23 -19.51 53.33 -27.98
CA TRP A 23 -18.33 53.84 -27.28
C TRP A 23 -17.04 53.11 -27.67
N THR A 24 -17.15 51.82 -27.97
CA THR A 24 -16.04 51.04 -28.51
C THR A 24 -15.64 51.53 -29.91
N SER A 25 -16.60 51.82 -30.79
CA SER A 25 -16.32 52.28 -32.17
C SER A 25 -15.69 53.67 -32.24
N ILE A 26 -15.90 54.52 -31.22
CA ILE A 26 -15.25 55.83 -31.12
C ILE A 26 -13.94 55.79 -30.31
N GLY A 27 -13.47 54.61 -29.89
CA GLY A 27 -12.15 54.42 -29.29
C GLY A 27 -12.06 54.63 -27.78
N GLU A 28 -13.20 54.68 -27.06
CA GLU A 28 -13.22 54.91 -25.61
C GLU A 28 -12.49 53.83 -24.79
N CYS A 29 -12.32 52.62 -25.35
CA CYS A 29 -11.52 51.57 -24.71
C CYS A 29 -10.05 51.97 -24.47
N LYS A 30 -9.53 52.95 -25.22
CA LYS A 30 -8.18 53.52 -25.03
C LYS A 30 -8.20 54.82 -24.24
N ASN A 31 -9.17 55.70 -24.51
CA ASN A 31 -9.22 57.04 -23.93
C ASN A 31 -9.78 57.06 -22.50
N ASN A 32 -10.70 56.15 -22.18
CA ASN A 32 -11.35 56.07 -20.88
C ASN A 32 -11.35 54.62 -20.36
N LYS A 33 -10.14 54.07 -20.27
CA LYS A 33 -9.88 52.65 -20.03
C LYS A 33 -10.51 52.12 -18.74
N ASP A 34 -10.45 52.88 -17.65
CA ASP A 34 -10.96 52.43 -16.35
C ASP A 34 -12.49 52.43 -16.32
N TRP A 35 -13.12 53.48 -16.86
CA TRP A 35 -14.57 53.56 -16.94
C TRP A 35 -15.16 52.48 -17.86
N MET A 36 -14.55 52.28 -19.03
CA MET A 36 -14.95 51.26 -20.00
C MET A 36 -14.72 49.85 -19.47
N ARG A 37 -13.69 49.62 -18.65
CA ARG A 37 -13.48 48.33 -17.97
C ARG A 37 -14.56 48.02 -16.94
N ASP A 38 -15.06 49.04 -16.24
CA ASP A 38 -16.09 48.83 -15.21
C ASP A 38 -17.52 48.71 -15.77
N HIS A 39 -17.79 49.32 -16.93
CA HIS A 39 -19.14 49.44 -17.50
C HIS A 39 -19.35 48.66 -18.81
N CYS A 40 -18.32 48.51 -19.65
CA CYS A 40 -18.37 47.82 -20.95
C CYS A 40 -17.21 46.81 -21.14
N PRO A 41 -16.89 45.93 -20.17
CA PRO A 41 -15.71 45.05 -20.19
C PRO A 41 -15.69 44.08 -21.39
N VAL A 42 -16.86 43.56 -21.77
CA VAL A 42 -17.03 42.61 -22.88
C VAL A 42 -16.74 43.26 -24.23
N SER A 43 -17.08 44.54 -24.42
CA SER A 43 -16.89 45.25 -25.69
C SER A 43 -15.44 45.71 -25.91
N CYS A 44 -14.68 45.90 -24.83
CA CYS A 44 -13.26 46.22 -24.90
C CYS A 44 -12.33 44.99 -24.81
N ASP A 45 -12.87 43.77 -24.93
CA ASP A 45 -12.15 42.49 -24.77
C ASP A 45 -11.39 42.34 -23.43
N VAL A 46 -11.81 43.07 -22.39
CA VAL A 46 -11.23 42.99 -21.04
C VAL A 46 -12.06 42.02 -20.20
N CYS A 47 -11.94 40.72 -20.47
CA CYS A 47 -12.60 39.69 -19.67
C CYS A 47 -11.71 39.26 -18.51
N THR A 48 -11.95 39.78 -17.31
CA THR A 48 -11.42 39.18 -16.07
C THR A 48 -12.39 38.09 -15.62
N ASN A 49 -11.98 36.81 -15.60
CA ASN A 49 -12.76 35.77 -14.90
C ASN A 49 -12.78 36.13 -13.41
N VAL A 50 -13.80 36.88 -12.98
CA VAL A 50 -13.98 37.24 -11.57
C VAL A 50 -14.38 35.96 -10.85
N CYS A 51 -13.46 35.43 -10.05
CA CYS A 51 -13.73 34.31 -9.18
C CYS A 51 -14.72 34.75 -8.09
N VAL A 52 -15.95 34.25 -8.18
CA VAL A 52 -17.06 34.58 -7.29
C VAL A 52 -17.74 33.31 -6.82
N ASP A 53 -18.29 33.38 -5.62
CA ASP A 53 -19.16 32.35 -5.08
C ASP A 53 -20.46 32.28 -5.88
N ARG A 54 -20.81 31.07 -6.31
CA ARG A 54 -22.01 30.75 -7.10
C ARG A 54 -23.23 30.49 -6.21
N HIS A 55 -23.05 30.44 -4.89
CA HIS A 55 -24.13 30.23 -3.94
C HIS A 55 -24.11 31.25 -2.79
N ARG A 56 -25.30 31.70 -2.38
CA ARG A 56 -25.47 32.72 -1.33
C ARG A 56 -25.00 32.29 0.07
N LEU A 57 -25.00 30.99 0.33
CA LEU A 57 -24.59 30.41 1.61
C LEU A 57 -23.11 30.01 1.65
N CYS A 58 -22.32 30.36 0.62
CA CYS A 58 -20.91 29.98 0.56
C CYS A 58 -20.10 30.46 1.78
N ASP A 59 -20.36 31.67 2.28
CA ASP A 59 -19.68 32.19 3.48
C ASP A 59 -20.04 31.41 4.74
N PHE A 60 -21.31 31.00 4.86
CA PHE A 60 -21.80 30.18 5.98
C PHE A 60 -21.22 28.76 5.93
N TRP A 61 -21.25 28.12 4.76
CA TRP A 61 -20.67 26.78 4.62
C TRP A 61 -19.16 26.79 4.79
N ALA A 62 -18.47 27.83 4.30
CA ALA A 62 -17.05 28.02 4.55
C ALA A 62 -16.76 28.21 6.05
N SER A 63 -17.61 28.94 6.80
CA SER A 63 -17.45 29.07 8.26
C SER A 63 -17.73 27.76 9.01
N MET A 64 -18.57 26.89 8.45
CA MET A 64 -18.82 25.52 8.92
C MET A 64 -17.75 24.49 8.46
N LYS A 65 -16.65 24.94 7.84
CA LYS A 65 -15.55 24.11 7.31
C LYS A 65 -15.94 23.17 6.17
N GLU A 66 -17.04 23.46 5.46
CA GLU A 66 -17.50 22.66 4.31
C GLU A 66 -16.53 22.69 3.12
N CYS A 67 -15.68 23.72 3.03
CA CYS A 67 -14.62 23.78 2.03
C CYS A 67 -13.70 22.55 2.04
N GLU A 68 -13.69 21.77 3.12
CA GLU A 68 -12.86 20.57 3.29
C GLU A 68 -13.68 19.29 3.38
N THR A 69 -14.75 19.30 4.19
CA THR A 69 -15.63 18.13 4.34
C THR A 69 -16.41 17.84 3.06
N ASN A 70 -16.70 18.88 2.28
CA ASN A 70 -17.38 18.83 0.99
C ASN A 70 -16.63 19.63 -0.09
N ALA A 71 -15.30 19.43 -0.13
CA ALA A 71 -14.39 20.15 -1.01
C ALA A 71 -14.81 20.09 -2.49
N VAL A 72 -15.24 18.93 -3.00
CA VAL A 72 -15.62 18.81 -4.42
C VAL A 72 -16.75 19.77 -4.80
N TRP A 73 -17.76 19.93 -3.95
CA TRP A 73 -18.84 20.87 -4.22
C TRP A 73 -18.42 22.32 -3.92
N MET A 74 -17.78 22.54 -2.77
CA MET A 74 -17.43 23.87 -2.28
C MET A 74 -16.34 24.55 -3.10
N LEU A 75 -15.33 23.83 -3.58
CA LEU A 75 -14.27 24.42 -4.39
C LEU A 75 -14.77 24.83 -5.80
N VAL A 76 -15.77 24.13 -6.32
CA VAL A 76 -16.40 24.46 -7.63
C VAL A 76 -17.44 25.58 -7.49
N ASN A 77 -18.21 25.60 -6.41
CA ASN A 77 -19.35 26.51 -6.25
C ASN A 77 -19.09 27.69 -5.31
N CYS A 78 -18.12 27.59 -4.42
CA CYS A 78 -17.73 28.60 -3.44
C CYS A 78 -16.23 28.94 -3.49
N PRO A 79 -15.63 29.18 -4.67
CA PRO A 79 -14.19 29.34 -4.79
C PRO A 79 -13.66 30.61 -4.09
N ARG A 80 -14.50 31.63 -3.84
CA ARG A 80 -14.10 32.85 -3.14
C ARG A 80 -14.17 32.66 -1.63
N SER A 81 -15.25 32.12 -1.09
CA SER A 81 -15.35 31.78 0.34
C SER A 81 -14.29 30.73 0.74
N CYS A 82 -13.95 29.80 -0.16
CA CYS A 82 -12.86 28.83 0.05
C CYS A 82 -11.46 29.33 -0.34
N LYS A 83 -11.32 30.62 -0.67
CA LYS A 83 -10.03 31.31 -0.95
C LYS A 83 -9.21 30.75 -2.12
N LEU A 84 -9.85 30.10 -3.10
CA LEU A 84 -9.24 29.54 -4.31
C LEU A 84 -9.04 30.51 -5.47
N CYS A 85 -9.45 31.77 -5.32
CA CYS A 85 -9.47 32.77 -6.39
C CYS A 85 -8.11 33.27 -6.91
N LYS A 86 -7.00 32.56 -6.65
CA LYS A 86 -5.66 32.97 -7.07
C LYS A 86 -4.97 31.87 -7.88
N GLY A 87 -4.48 32.21 -9.08
CA GLY A 87 -3.49 31.41 -9.82
C GLY A 87 -4.02 30.13 -10.49
N ALA A 88 -3.18 29.08 -10.53
CA ALA A 88 -3.42 27.81 -11.22
C ALA A 88 -4.53 26.94 -10.61
N SER A 89 -4.89 27.18 -9.35
CA SER A 89 -5.92 26.42 -8.60
C SER A 89 -7.34 26.63 -9.15
N ALA A 90 -7.65 27.82 -9.67
CA ALA A 90 -8.97 28.10 -10.27
C ALA A 90 -9.23 27.31 -11.57
N LYS A 91 -8.20 27.12 -12.42
CA LYS A 91 -8.30 26.31 -13.65
C LYS A 91 -8.37 24.80 -13.36
N ARG A 92 -7.71 24.33 -12.30
CA ARG A 92 -7.70 22.91 -11.90
C ARG A 92 -9.02 22.47 -11.26
N ALA A 93 -9.61 23.33 -10.43
CA ALA A 93 -10.95 23.12 -9.88
C ALA A 93 -12.04 22.99 -10.96
N GLU A 94 -11.94 23.73 -12.06
CA GLU A 94 -12.85 23.60 -13.22
C GLU A 94 -12.70 22.26 -13.97
N LEU A 95 -11.52 21.64 -13.90
CA LEU A 95 -11.21 20.33 -14.49
C LEU A 95 -11.42 19.15 -13.53
N GLY A 96 -11.83 19.41 -12.28
CA GLY A 96 -12.01 18.37 -11.25
C GLY A 96 -10.70 17.72 -10.77
N ILE A 97 -9.55 18.36 -11.02
CA ILE A 97 -8.23 17.90 -10.56
C ILE A 97 -7.87 18.70 -9.31
N PHE A 98 -7.61 18.02 -8.20
CA PHE A 98 -7.33 18.63 -6.90
C PHE A 98 -6.01 18.10 -6.32
N GLU A 99 -5.17 18.98 -5.79
CA GLU A 99 -3.90 18.64 -5.14
C GLU A 99 -3.87 19.09 -3.67
N GLU A 100 -2.94 18.55 -2.85
CA GLU A 100 -2.78 18.96 -1.44
C GLU A 100 -2.60 20.49 -1.31
N SER A 101 -1.95 21.15 -2.29
CA SER A 101 -1.75 22.60 -2.29
C SER A 101 -3.04 23.42 -2.40
N ASP A 102 -4.12 22.83 -2.90
CA ASP A 102 -5.42 23.49 -3.03
C ASP A 102 -6.20 23.47 -1.70
N CYS A 103 -5.76 22.69 -0.71
CA CYS A 103 -6.38 22.58 0.61
C CYS A 103 -5.81 23.62 1.57
N THR A 104 -6.63 24.61 1.94
CA THR A 104 -6.21 25.74 2.81
C THR A 104 -6.21 25.40 4.29
N PHE A 105 -7.11 24.54 4.74
CA PHE A 105 -7.09 23.87 6.04
C PHE A 105 -7.35 22.37 5.80
N VAL A 106 -6.88 21.53 6.71
CA VAL A 106 -7.04 20.08 6.59
C VAL A 106 -7.53 19.54 7.91
N SER A 107 -8.81 19.17 7.94
CA SER A 107 -9.41 18.38 9.01
C SER A 107 -8.57 17.15 9.36
N THR A 108 -8.47 16.87 10.65
CA THR A 108 -7.80 15.68 11.21
C THR A 108 -8.77 14.50 11.39
N HIS A 109 -10.06 14.72 11.16
CA HIS A 109 -11.09 13.70 11.28
C HIS A 109 -11.35 13.04 9.93
N GLU A 110 -11.27 11.71 9.88
CA GLU A 110 -11.66 10.90 8.72
C GLU A 110 -13.18 10.72 8.70
N ASP A 111 -13.85 11.07 7.60
CA ASP A 111 -15.27 10.75 7.41
C ASP A 111 -15.46 9.24 7.14
N THR A 112 -15.90 8.52 8.17
CA THR A 112 -16.23 7.09 8.10
C THR A 112 -17.74 6.83 8.05
N THR A 113 -18.59 7.84 7.83
CA THR A 113 -20.06 7.70 7.96
C THR A 113 -20.65 6.64 7.03
N ILE A 114 -20.10 6.50 5.83
CA ILE A 114 -20.54 5.53 4.81
C ILE A 114 -19.66 4.27 4.77
N ARG A 115 -18.67 4.16 5.67
CA ARG A 115 -17.57 3.22 5.56
C ARG A 115 -17.24 2.61 6.89
N ARG A 116 -17.34 1.28 6.99
CA ARG A 116 -16.90 0.53 8.16
C ARG A 116 -15.58 -0.18 7.85
N THR A 117 -14.54 0.09 8.64
CA THR A 117 -13.32 -0.72 8.60
C THR A 117 -13.56 -2.10 9.18
N ILE A 118 -13.03 -3.12 8.51
CA ILE A 118 -13.10 -4.50 8.96
C ILE A 118 -11.97 -4.77 9.97
N SER A 119 -12.25 -5.60 10.96
CA SER A 119 -11.25 -6.16 11.87
C SER A 119 -11.17 -7.67 11.72
N THR A 120 -10.10 -8.29 12.23
CA THR A 120 -9.96 -9.75 12.26
C THR A 120 -11.13 -10.45 12.96
N SER A 121 -11.74 -9.83 13.99
CA SER A 121 -12.94 -10.36 14.65
C SER A 121 -14.15 -10.38 13.74
N ASP A 122 -14.33 -9.33 12.92
CA ASP A 122 -15.46 -9.24 11.98
C ASP A 122 -15.33 -10.32 10.89
N VAL A 123 -14.10 -10.57 10.40
CA VAL A 123 -13.83 -11.66 9.46
C VAL A 123 -14.11 -13.04 10.08
N ARG A 124 -13.73 -13.27 11.35
CA ARG A 124 -14.04 -14.52 12.06
C ARG A 124 -15.53 -14.78 12.16
N VAL A 125 -16.30 -13.77 12.55
CA VAL A 125 -17.76 -13.88 12.67
C VAL A 125 -18.40 -14.15 11.32
N SER A 126 -17.99 -13.40 10.29
CA SER A 126 -18.51 -13.58 8.92
C SER A 126 -18.15 -14.95 8.35
N ASN A 127 -16.92 -15.42 8.54
CA ASN A 127 -16.50 -16.74 8.09
C ASN A 127 -17.25 -17.87 8.79
N ASN A 128 -17.49 -17.76 10.10
CA ASN A 128 -18.26 -18.77 10.83
C ASN A 128 -19.74 -18.81 10.40
N ALA A 129 -20.30 -17.65 10.05
CA ALA A 129 -21.71 -17.53 9.67
C ALA A 129 -21.97 -17.87 8.19
N PHE A 130 -21.08 -17.44 7.29
CA PHE A 130 -21.32 -17.45 5.84
C PHE A 130 -20.24 -18.22 5.06
N GLY A 131 -19.25 -18.80 5.75
CA GLY A 131 -18.07 -19.37 5.10
C GLY A 131 -17.15 -18.32 4.45
N CYS A 132 -17.44 -17.01 4.64
CA CYS A 132 -16.75 -15.93 3.93
C CYS A 132 -16.40 -14.63 4.62
N SER A 133 -15.33 -14.02 4.10
CA SER A 133 -14.87 -12.68 4.49
C SER A 133 -15.89 -11.63 4.02
N PRO A 134 -16.20 -10.61 4.84
CA PRO A 134 -17.14 -9.57 4.44
C PRO A 134 -16.56 -8.73 3.30
N ALA A 135 -17.41 -8.38 2.33
CA ALA A 135 -17.03 -7.48 1.26
C ALA A 135 -16.89 -6.04 1.78
N LEU A 136 -15.84 -5.35 1.35
CA LEU A 136 -15.65 -3.93 1.65
C LEU A 136 -16.60 -3.07 0.82
N THR A 137 -17.22 -2.09 1.48
CA THR A 137 -18.03 -1.07 0.81
C THR A 137 -17.09 -0.07 0.13
N ARG A 138 -17.32 0.22 -1.15
CA ARG A 138 -16.52 1.21 -1.88
C ARG A 138 -16.75 2.60 -1.26
N PRO A 139 -15.73 3.24 -0.67
CA PRO A 139 -15.90 4.56 -0.09
C PRO A 139 -15.94 5.63 -1.19
N ASN A 140 -16.56 6.76 -0.87
CA ASN A 140 -16.52 7.96 -1.68
C ASN A 140 -15.42 8.89 -1.18
N CYS A 141 -14.22 8.79 -1.77
CA CYS A 141 -13.04 9.59 -1.38
C CYS A 141 -13.18 11.09 -1.64
N ASN A 142 -14.22 11.51 -2.38
CA ASN A 142 -14.51 12.93 -2.56
C ASN A 142 -15.11 13.57 -1.30
N LYS A 143 -15.76 12.75 -0.45
CA LYS A 143 -16.09 13.18 0.92
C LYS A 143 -14.78 13.21 1.69
N ASN A 144 -14.41 14.36 2.24
CA ASN A 144 -13.13 14.57 2.94
C ASN A 144 -11.87 14.47 2.05
N LEU A 145 -11.96 14.92 0.80
CA LEU A 145 -10.84 14.88 -0.17
C LEU A 145 -9.53 15.48 0.38
N CYS A 146 -9.60 16.61 1.08
CA CYS A 146 -8.41 17.26 1.63
C CYS A 146 -7.70 16.44 2.71
N TYR A 147 -8.43 15.62 3.47
CA TYR A 147 -7.82 14.64 4.36
C TYR A 147 -7.08 13.57 3.54
N HIS A 148 -7.74 12.98 2.54
CA HIS A 148 -7.16 11.90 1.73
C HIS A 148 -5.95 12.33 0.90
N LEU A 149 -5.88 13.60 0.49
CA LEU A 149 -4.71 14.16 -0.19
C LEU A 149 -3.50 14.35 0.75
N LYS A 150 -3.74 14.48 2.05
CA LYS A 150 -2.70 14.81 3.04
C LYS A 150 -2.29 13.63 3.93
N PHE A 151 -3.26 12.85 4.37
CA PHE A 151 -3.10 11.78 5.35
C PHE A 151 -3.62 10.47 4.78
N ARG A 152 -2.90 9.39 5.09
CA ARG A 152 -3.34 8.03 4.76
C ARG A 152 -4.43 7.59 5.73
N THR A 153 -5.50 6.99 5.21
CA THR A 153 -6.45 6.23 6.03
C THR A 153 -5.71 5.07 6.73
N LEU A 154 -6.28 4.52 7.80
CA LEU A 154 -5.62 3.41 8.53
C LEU A 154 -5.60 2.11 7.75
N ASP A 155 -6.64 1.86 6.97
CA ASP A 155 -6.82 0.61 6.23
C ASP A 155 -6.43 0.76 4.75
N GLY A 156 -5.74 1.84 4.39
CA GLY A 156 -5.21 2.06 3.04
C GLY A 156 -6.23 2.49 1.98
N THR A 157 -7.53 2.59 2.32
CA THR A 157 -8.54 3.09 1.38
C THR A 157 -8.29 4.53 0.96
N CYS A 158 -8.76 4.89 -0.24
CA CYS A 158 -8.62 6.22 -0.82
C CYS A 158 -7.18 6.68 -1.08
N ASN A 159 -6.19 5.78 -1.02
CA ASN A 159 -4.87 6.06 -1.59
C ASN A 159 -4.98 6.32 -3.11
N ASN A 160 -5.78 5.52 -3.80
CA ASN A 160 -6.16 5.74 -5.19
C ASN A 160 -7.60 6.31 -5.26
N LEU A 161 -7.76 7.55 -5.73
CA LEU A 161 -9.06 8.23 -5.75
C LEU A 161 -10.04 7.64 -6.77
N GLU A 162 -9.55 7.06 -7.87
CA GLU A 162 -10.39 6.41 -8.89
C GLU A 162 -10.81 5.00 -8.45
N LYS A 163 -9.88 4.26 -7.82
CA LYS A 163 -10.06 2.90 -7.33
C LYS A 163 -9.79 2.82 -5.82
N PRO A 164 -10.74 3.25 -4.97
CA PRO A 164 -10.51 3.46 -3.55
C PRO A 164 -10.07 2.25 -2.72
N LEU A 165 -10.30 1.03 -3.21
CA LEU A 165 -9.96 -0.21 -2.50
C LEU A 165 -8.60 -0.79 -2.92
N PHE A 166 -7.91 -0.19 -3.88
CA PHE A 166 -6.60 -0.66 -4.33
C PHE A 166 -5.58 -0.57 -3.18
N GLY A 167 -5.03 -1.72 -2.79
CA GLY A 167 -4.06 -1.82 -1.69
C GLY A 167 -4.64 -1.67 -0.28
N ALA A 168 -5.98 -1.60 -0.16
CA ALA A 168 -6.62 -1.54 1.15
C ALA A 168 -6.47 -2.87 1.92
N ALA A 169 -6.52 -2.79 3.25
CA ALA A 169 -6.56 -3.95 4.12
C ALA A 169 -7.84 -4.77 3.92
N PHE A 170 -7.78 -6.07 4.18
CA PHE A 170 -8.84 -7.05 3.93
C PHE A 170 -9.30 -7.14 2.47
N MET A 171 -8.38 -6.92 1.53
CA MET A 171 -8.59 -7.16 0.10
C MET A 171 -8.00 -8.51 -0.34
N PRO A 172 -8.55 -9.16 -1.39
CA PRO A 172 -7.93 -10.33 -1.99
C PRO A 172 -6.51 -10.04 -2.48
N LEU A 173 -5.59 -10.97 -2.25
CA LEU A 173 -4.25 -10.91 -2.83
C LEU A 173 -4.33 -11.01 -4.35
N ALA A 174 -3.57 -10.14 -5.03
CA ALA A 174 -3.57 -10.11 -6.50
C ALA A 174 -2.90 -11.36 -7.08
N ARG A 175 -3.41 -11.83 -8.24
CA ARG A 175 -2.89 -13.02 -8.93
C ARG A 175 -2.24 -12.63 -10.24
N LEU A 176 -0.93 -12.89 -10.38
CA LEU A 176 -0.20 -12.70 -11.65
C LEU A 176 -0.39 -13.86 -12.62
N LYS A 177 -0.76 -15.03 -12.09
CA LYS A 177 -1.04 -16.24 -12.86
C LYS A 177 -2.27 -16.91 -12.28
N GLU A 178 -3.01 -17.60 -13.14
CA GLU A 178 -4.15 -18.40 -12.71
C GLU A 178 -3.74 -19.39 -11.62
N PRO A 179 -4.54 -19.52 -10.56
CA PRO A 179 -4.27 -20.46 -9.48
C PRO A 179 -4.46 -21.90 -9.94
N VAL A 180 -3.69 -22.80 -9.34
CA VAL A 180 -3.80 -24.25 -9.55
C VAL A 180 -4.32 -24.89 -8.27
N TYR A 181 -5.46 -25.57 -8.36
CA TYR A 181 -6.02 -26.41 -7.29
C TYR A 181 -6.35 -27.79 -7.85
N ASP A 182 -6.27 -28.84 -7.03
CA ASP A 182 -6.49 -30.22 -7.50
C ASP A 182 -7.93 -30.44 -7.99
N ASP A 183 -8.91 -29.75 -7.39
CA ASP A 183 -10.32 -29.73 -7.77
C ASP A 183 -10.70 -28.52 -8.65
N LYS A 184 -9.70 -27.73 -9.06
CA LYS A 184 -9.84 -26.44 -9.78
C LYS A 184 -10.59 -25.34 -9.00
N MET A 185 -10.89 -25.54 -7.72
CA MET A 185 -11.67 -24.60 -6.90
C MET A 185 -10.92 -24.18 -5.63
N ALA A 186 -10.57 -25.12 -4.76
CA ALA A 186 -10.07 -24.83 -3.42
C ALA A 186 -9.16 -25.91 -2.81
N ALA A 187 -9.22 -27.15 -3.33
CA ALA A 187 -8.41 -28.27 -2.84
C ALA A 187 -6.92 -27.98 -3.08
N PRO A 188 -6.10 -27.87 -2.02
CA PRO A 188 -4.68 -27.53 -2.13
C PRO A 188 -3.94 -28.41 -3.14
N VAL A 189 -2.91 -27.85 -3.77
CA VAL A 189 -2.10 -28.60 -4.74
C VAL A 189 -1.53 -29.87 -4.11
N ALA A 190 -1.67 -31.01 -4.80
CA ALA A 190 -1.22 -32.33 -4.36
C ALA A 190 -1.93 -32.90 -3.11
N SER A 191 -3.14 -32.41 -2.80
CA SER A 191 -3.97 -32.98 -1.73
C SER A 191 -4.78 -34.20 -2.17
N ILE A 192 -5.13 -34.31 -3.46
CA ILE A 192 -5.93 -35.40 -4.03
C ILE A 192 -5.05 -36.30 -4.89
N ASN A 193 -4.28 -35.71 -5.80
CA ASN A 193 -3.52 -36.46 -6.80
C ASN A 193 -2.15 -36.95 -6.28
N HIS A 194 -1.69 -36.43 -5.15
CA HIS A 194 -0.40 -36.72 -4.52
C HIS A 194 0.80 -36.72 -5.49
N LEU A 195 0.78 -35.85 -6.51
CA LEU A 195 1.82 -35.80 -7.54
C LEU A 195 3.14 -35.21 -7.03
N LYS A 196 3.11 -34.46 -5.93
CA LYS A 196 4.28 -33.80 -5.33
C LYS A 196 4.75 -34.53 -4.06
N PRO A 197 6.06 -34.48 -3.73
CA PRO A 197 6.58 -35.01 -2.47
C PRO A 197 5.93 -34.33 -1.25
N SER A 198 6.05 -34.94 -0.07
CA SER A 198 5.62 -34.26 1.15
C SER A 198 6.43 -32.95 1.34
N SER A 199 5.78 -31.93 1.89
CA SER A 199 6.44 -30.64 2.19
C SER A 199 7.63 -30.82 3.14
N ARG A 200 7.54 -31.80 4.05
CA ARG A 200 8.61 -32.16 4.98
C ARG A 200 9.81 -32.82 4.34
N GLU A 201 9.61 -33.76 3.44
CA GLU A 201 10.71 -34.35 2.68
C GLU A 201 11.42 -33.30 1.83
N ALA A 202 10.64 -32.44 1.14
CA ALA A 202 11.19 -31.37 0.34
C ALA A 202 12.01 -30.35 1.16
N SER A 203 11.50 -29.93 2.32
CA SER A 203 12.24 -29.03 3.22
C SER A 203 13.54 -29.67 3.72
N ARG A 204 13.47 -30.91 4.21
CA ARG A 204 14.63 -31.62 4.78
C ARG A 204 15.72 -31.91 3.74
N LEU A 205 15.34 -32.35 2.55
CA LEU A 205 16.29 -32.77 1.51
C LEU A 205 16.86 -31.58 0.72
N MET A 206 16.07 -30.53 0.52
CA MET A 206 16.46 -29.43 -0.37
C MET A 206 16.82 -28.13 0.34
N LEU A 207 16.16 -27.79 1.46
CA LEU A 207 16.25 -26.44 2.05
C LEU A 207 17.06 -26.38 3.34
N SER A 208 17.07 -27.46 4.13
CA SER A 208 17.72 -27.52 5.43
C SER A 208 19.24 -27.68 5.31
N SER A 209 19.99 -26.89 6.07
CA SER A 209 21.45 -27.02 6.16
C SER A 209 22.04 -26.58 7.48
N THR A 210 23.17 -27.20 7.80
CA THR A 210 24.05 -26.83 8.91
C THR A 210 25.17 -25.87 8.49
N ALA A 211 25.33 -25.61 7.18
CA ALA A 211 26.39 -24.74 6.68
C ALA A 211 26.13 -23.28 7.03
N GLU A 212 27.11 -22.63 7.65
CA GLU A 212 27.13 -21.18 7.83
C GLU A 212 27.98 -20.53 6.74
N ILE A 213 27.36 -19.65 5.96
CA ILE A 213 28.09 -18.87 4.95
C ILE A 213 28.53 -17.53 5.55
N PRO A 214 29.81 -17.17 5.46
CA PRO A 214 30.29 -15.85 5.83
C PRO A 214 29.58 -14.78 5.02
N THR A 215 28.97 -13.80 5.69
CA THR A 215 28.32 -12.67 5.03
C THR A 215 28.90 -11.36 5.54
N LYS A 216 29.03 -10.39 4.64
CA LYS A 216 29.40 -9.00 4.99
C LYS A 216 28.25 -8.22 5.65
N TRP A 217 27.06 -8.81 5.74
CA TRP A 217 25.85 -8.16 6.22
C TRP A 217 25.57 -8.50 7.69
N ASN A 218 24.97 -7.56 8.41
CA ASN A 218 24.59 -7.77 9.80
C ASN A 218 23.18 -8.39 9.92
N ALA A 219 22.81 -8.81 11.12
CA ALA A 219 21.51 -9.43 11.39
C ALA A 219 20.30 -8.50 11.15
N LEU A 220 20.50 -7.17 11.12
CA LEU A 220 19.42 -6.22 10.88
C LEU A 220 18.84 -6.36 9.47
N LEU A 221 19.62 -6.83 8.50
CA LEU A 221 19.11 -7.05 7.15
C LEU A 221 17.95 -8.06 7.13
N MET A 222 18.11 -9.17 7.83
CA MET A 222 17.04 -10.17 7.98
C MET A 222 15.86 -9.59 8.76
N GLN A 223 16.16 -8.89 9.86
CA GLN A 223 15.15 -8.36 10.76
C GLN A 223 14.29 -7.27 10.12
N TRP A 224 14.90 -6.40 9.31
CA TRP A 224 14.22 -5.37 8.53
C TRP A 224 13.33 -5.98 7.45
N GLY A 225 13.81 -7.03 6.75
CA GLY A 225 13.00 -7.74 5.76
C GLY A 225 11.69 -8.30 6.36
N GLN A 226 11.76 -8.91 7.55
CA GLN A 226 10.55 -9.36 8.24
C GLN A 226 9.66 -8.21 8.70
N PHE A 227 10.27 -7.12 9.19
CA PHE A 227 9.52 -5.95 9.66
C PHE A 227 8.70 -5.30 8.54
N ILE A 228 9.27 -5.16 7.33
CA ILE A 228 8.55 -4.65 6.15
C ILE A 228 7.53 -5.68 5.62
N ALA A 229 7.85 -6.97 5.64
CA ALA A 229 6.91 -8.02 5.25
C ALA A 229 5.62 -7.96 6.09
N HIS A 230 5.77 -7.65 7.38
CA HIS A 230 4.66 -7.48 8.31
C HIS A 230 3.93 -6.15 8.16
N ASP A 231 4.51 -5.16 7.48
CA ASP A 231 3.79 -3.94 7.09
C ASP A 231 2.81 -4.26 5.96
N VAL A 232 3.31 -4.86 4.88
CA VAL A 232 2.55 -4.95 3.62
C VAL A 232 1.66 -6.18 3.51
N SER A 233 1.89 -7.23 4.31
CA SER A 233 1.22 -8.52 4.08
C SER A 233 0.93 -9.35 5.32
N LYS A 234 -0.30 -9.86 5.41
CA LYS A 234 -0.74 -10.87 6.36
C LYS A 234 -1.89 -11.69 5.77
N THR A 235 -1.63 -12.95 5.44
CA THR A 235 -2.70 -13.83 4.94
C THR A 235 -3.70 -14.17 6.04
N THR A 236 -4.99 -14.00 5.77
CA THR A 236 -6.05 -14.47 6.68
C THR A 236 -6.00 -15.99 6.83
N MET A 237 -5.81 -16.47 8.08
CA MET A 237 -5.70 -17.90 8.43
C MET A 237 -7.05 -18.62 8.59
N LEU A 238 -8.16 -17.95 8.23
CA LEU A 238 -9.48 -18.52 8.38
C LEU A 238 -9.81 -19.40 7.18
N ASN A 239 -10.59 -20.46 7.43
CA ASN A 239 -10.91 -21.47 6.44
C ASN A 239 -11.97 -20.92 5.47
N ASN A 240 -11.56 -20.02 4.57
CA ASN A 240 -12.40 -19.38 3.56
C ASN A 240 -12.60 -20.33 2.36
N GLN A 241 -12.81 -21.63 2.63
CA GLN A 241 -12.79 -22.70 1.63
C GLN A 241 -13.74 -22.44 0.45
N VAL A 242 -14.74 -21.56 0.62
CA VAL A 242 -15.82 -21.38 -0.37
C VAL A 242 -16.19 -19.92 -0.62
N CYS A 243 -15.26 -18.96 -0.53
CA CYS A 243 -15.52 -17.58 -0.97
C CYS A 243 -15.52 -17.43 -2.48
N GLY A 244 -16.61 -17.95 -3.00
CA GLY A 244 -17.04 -18.12 -4.38
C GLY A 244 -18.34 -18.95 -4.46
N THR A 245 -19.20 -18.98 -3.43
CA THR A 245 -20.52 -19.63 -3.55
C THR A 245 -21.51 -18.74 -4.30
N GLY A 246 -21.66 -18.96 -5.60
CA GLY A 246 -22.86 -18.58 -6.34
C GLY A 246 -22.58 -17.78 -7.60
N GLU A 247 -22.67 -18.49 -8.73
CA GLU A 247 -22.55 -18.05 -10.14
C GLU A 247 -21.11 -17.82 -10.65
N ASP A 248 -20.79 -18.43 -11.80
CA ASP A 248 -19.57 -18.27 -12.61
C ASP A 248 -18.22 -18.84 -12.12
N ASN A 249 -18.15 -20.08 -11.61
CA ASN A 249 -16.87 -20.84 -11.60
C ASN A 249 -15.71 -20.19 -10.80
N ASN A 250 -16.01 -19.44 -9.74
CA ASN A 250 -15.03 -18.63 -9.00
C ASN A 250 -14.09 -19.46 -8.10
N VAL A 251 -12.78 -19.27 -8.30
CA VAL A 251 -11.70 -20.00 -7.62
C VAL A 251 -11.33 -19.34 -6.27
N ARG A 252 -10.97 -20.13 -5.25
CA ARG A 252 -10.61 -19.66 -3.90
C ARG A 252 -9.56 -18.54 -3.91
N GLN A 253 -9.83 -17.45 -3.18
CA GLN A 253 -8.92 -16.31 -3.00
C GLN A 253 -8.54 -16.10 -1.53
N GLN A 254 -7.25 -15.87 -1.30
CA GLN A 254 -6.71 -15.50 0.00
C GLN A 254 -6.73 -13.97 0.16
N TYR A 255 -6.98 -13.51 1.38
CA TYR A 255 -7.08 -12.08 1.70
C TYR A 255 -5.83 -11.60 2.44
N ASN A 256 -5.46 -10.35 2.19
CA ASN A 256 -4.45 -9.63 2.94
C ASN A 256 -5.12 -8.85 4.08
N GLU A 257 -4.83 -9.15 5.34
CA GLU A 257 -5.36 -8.40 6.49
C GLU A 257 -4.70 -7.02 6.67
N ASN A 258 -3.54 -6.79 6.05
CA ASN A 258 -2.79 -5.55 6.17
C ASN A 258 -2.97 -4.68 4.91
N THR A 259 -2.68 -3.38 5.03
CA THR A 259 -2.57 -2.54 3.84
C THR A 259 -1.40 -3.00 2.98
N ALA A 260 -1.47 -2.82 1.66
CA ALA A 260 -0.38 -3.20 0.76
C ALA A 260 0.75 -2.16 0.71
N PHE A 261 0.59 -1.03 1.39
CA PHE A 261 1.52 0.10 1.36
C PHE A 261 2.58 -0.04 2.44
N ILE A 262 3.78 0.51 2.18
CA ILE A 262 4.77 0.72 3.24
C ILE A 262 4.39 2.00 3.98
N ASP A 263 3.52 1.90 4.98
CA ASP A 263 2.97 3.03 5.71
C ASP A 263 3.08 2.93 7.24
N GLY A 264 3.74 1.88 7.73
CA GLY A 264 3.92 1.63 9.16
C GLY A 264 2.73 0.96 9.82
N SER A 265 1.82 0.34 9.08
CA SER A 265 0.67 -0.38 9.62
C SER A 265 1.04 -1.44 10.67
N MET A 266 2.23 -2.05 10.61
CA MET A 266 2.73 -2.96 11.66
C MET A 266 2.97 -2.26 13.01
N VAL A 267 3.08 -0.93 13.02
CA VAL A 267 3.16 -0.09 14.22
C VAL A 267 1.79 0.50 14.58
N TYR A 268 1.02 0.95 13.58
CA TYR A 268 -0.21 1.73 13.80
C TYR A 268 -1.52 0.91 13.77
N GLY A 269 -1.47 -0.33 13.27
CA GLY A 269 -2.64 -1.15 12.96
C GLY A 269 -3.21 -0.84 11.57
N SER A 270 -4.16 -1.67 11.14
CA SER A 270 -4.87 -1.54 9.85
C SER A 270 -6.37 -1.28 10.01
N SER A 271 -6.85 -1.03 11.24
CA SER A 271 -8.27 -0.75 11.51
C SER A 271 -8.47 0.41 12.51
N HIS A 272 -9.65 1.04 12.51
CA HIS A 272 -9.94 2.10 13.49
C HIS A 272 -9.99 1.58 14.94
N ARG A 273 -10.34 0.30 15.15
CA ARG A 273 -10.38 -0.31 16.49
C ARG A 273 -8.99 -0.36 17.12
N ASP A 274 -7.97 -0.55 16.31
CA ASP A 274 -6.57 -0.63 16.72
C ASP A 274 -6.08 0.66 17.38
N GLN A 275 -6.56 1.82 16.91
CA GLN A 275 -6.17 3.10 17.51
C GLN A 275 -6.55 3.19 18.99
N PHE A 276 -7.71 2.68 19.40
CA PHE A 276 -8.10 2.69 20.81
C PHE A 276 -7.17 1.86 21.69
N VAL A 277 -6.54 0.84 21.11
CA VAL A 277 -5.57 0.00 21.80
C VAL A 277 -4.22 0.71 21.89
N PHE A 278 -3.73 1.27 20.78
CA PHE A 278 -2.34 1.74 20.67
C PHE A 278 -2.11 3.22 20.95
N ARG A 279 -3.15 4.07 20.89
CA ARG A 279 -3.01 5.53 20.90
C ARG A 279 -3.38 6.16 22.25
N GLN A 280 -2.64 7.19 22.65
CA GLN A 280 -2.91 8.05 23.81
C GLN A 280 -2.72 9.52 23.40
N GLY A 281 -3.79 10.15 22.89
CA GLY A 281 -3.74 11.51 22.37
C GLY A 281 -2.78 11.63 21.19
N ALA A 282 -1.76 12.49 21.30
CA ALA A 282 -0.75 12.68 20.27
C ALA A 282 0.31 11.55 20.22
N PHE A 283 0.35 10.69 21.25
CA PHE A 283 1.40 9.70 21.46
C PHE A 283 0.87 8.28 21.27
N MET A 284 1.78 7.33 21.09
CA MET A 284 1.52 5.90 21.24
C MET A 284 1.59 5.53 22.72
N LYS A 285 0.67 4.66 23.17
CA LYS A 285 0.70 4.08 24.52
C LYS A 285 1.99 3.35 24.76
N THR A 286 2.51 3.46 25.96
CA THR A 286 3.74 2.77 26.38
C THR A 286 3.62 2.32 27.83
N ASN A 287 4.33 1.24 28.15
CA ASN A 287 4.50 0.75 29.51
C ASN A 287 5.98 0.86 29.90
N VAL A 288 6.24 1.28 31.14
CA VAL A 288 7.60 1.32 31.68
C VAL A 288 7.87 0.03 32.44
N LEU A 289 8.82 -0.78 31.95
CA LEU A 289 9.27 -2.00 32.60
C LEU A 289 10.77 -1.88 32.89
N ARG A 290 11.15 -2.00 34.17
CA ARG A 290 12.56 -1.90 34.62
C ARG A 290 13.27 -0.65 34.07
N SER A 291 12.62 0.50 34.21
CA SER A 291 13.11 1.82 33.75
C SER A 291 13.31 1.95 32.24
N ARG A 292 12.75 1.04 31.43
CA ARG A 292 12.75 1.11 29.97
C ARG A 292 11.34 1.19 29.43
N VAL A 293 11.15 1.97 28.38
CA VAL A 293 9.85 2.22 27.75
C VAL A 293 9.59 1.14 26.69
N PHE A 294 8.50 0.40 26.81
CA PHE A 294 8.05 -0.60 25.85
C PHE A 294 6.67 -0.24 25.31
N PRO A 295 6.24 -0.83 24.19
CA PRO A 295 4.83 -0.87 23.83
C PRO A 295 3.99 -1.47 24.98
N PRO A 296 2.66 -1.31 24.96
CA PRO A 296 1.79 -2.00 25.91
C PRO A 296 2.08 -3.49 25.89
N VAL A 297 1.97 -4.16 27.04
CA VAL A 297 2.18 -5.61 27.14
C VAL A 297 0.91 -6.31 27.59
N ASP A 298 0.69 -7.52 27.09
CA ASP A 298 -0.41 -8.38 27.53
C ASP A 298 -0.07 -9.14 28.83
N ASN A 299 -1.01 -9.96 29.31
CA ASN A 299 -0.82 -10.78 30.52
C ASN A 299 0.32 -11.80 30.41
N ASN A 300 0.71 -12.16 29.18
CA ASN A 300 1.79 -13.09 28.88
C ASN A 300 3.12 -12.39 28.62
N GLN A 301 3.21 -11.08 28.90
CA GLN A 301 4.39 -10.24 28.65
C GLN A 301 4.76 -10.08 27.16
N ASN A 302 3.83 -10.37 26.25
CA ASN A 302 4.01 -10.07 24.84
C ASN A 302 3.75 -8.59 24.59
N ILE A 303 4.51 -7.96 23.70
CA ILE A 303 4.21 -6.61 23.25
C ILE A 303 2.95 -6.60 22.39
N ILE A 304 2.12 -5.60 22.59
CA ILE A 304 0.91 -5.36 21.80
C ILE A 304 1.27 -4.27 20.78
N ALA A 305 1.19 -4.60 19.50
CA ALA A 305 1.56 -3.74 18.38
C ALA A 305 0.51 -3.84 17.26
N GLY A 306 0.64 -3.00 16.23
CA GLY A 306 -0.24 -2.99 15.05
C GLY A 306 -0.30 -4.32 14.28
N ASP A 307 0.68 -5.20 14.48
CA ASP A 307 0.71 -6.56 13.95
C ASP A 307 0.92 -7.58 15.07
N ASP A 308 0.10 -8.64 15.09
CA ASP A 308 0.12 -9.69 16.12
C ASP A 308 1.36 -10.60 16.07
N ARG A 309 2.13 -10.53 14.97
CA ARG A 309 3.38 -11.29 14.79
C ARG A 309 4.60 -10.55 15.34
N ALA A 310 4.43 -9.39 15.99
CA ALA A 310 5.51 -8.58 16.54
C ALA A 310 6.43 -9.34 17.53
N ASN A 311 5.91 -10.40 18.17
CA ASN A 311 6.61 -11.18 19.19
C ASN A 311 7.31 -12.45 18.68
N ILE A 312 7.29 -12.74 17.37
CA ILE A 312 7.88 -13.98 16.83
C ILE A 312 9.39 -14.07 17.12
N PHE A 313 10.10 -12.94 17.03
CA PHE A 313 11.53 -12.86 17.34
C PHE A 313 11.82 -11.65 18.22
N VAL A 314 12.78 -11.78 19.14
CA VAL A 314 13.19 -10.68 20.03
C VAL A 314 13.69 -9.46 19.23
N GLY A 315 14.38 -9.69 18.12
CA GLY A 315 14.82 -8.61 17.22
C GLY A 315 13.64 -7.85 16.57
N LEU A 316 12.55 -8.55 16.28
CA LEU A 316 11.34 -7.94 15.72
C LEU A 316 10.66 -7.08 16.78
N ALA A 317 10.47 -7.62 17.98
CA ALA A 317 9.91 -6.88 19.11
C ALA A 317 10.73 -5.63 19.45
N ALA A 318 12.07 -5.70 19.29
CA ALA A 318 12.95 -4.55 19.44
C ALA A 318 12.71 -3.47 18.37
N LEU A 319 12.48 -3.84 17.10
CA LEU A 319 12.13 -2.88 16.05
C LEU A 319 10.77 -2.22 16.31
N HIS A 320 9.73 -2.98 16.68
CA HIS A 320 8.44 -2.39 17.06
C HIS A 320 8.60 -1.40 18.23
N THR A 321 9.37 -1.77 19.25
CA THR A 321 9.68 -0.89 20.39
C THR A 321 10.41 0.38 19.94
N LEU A 322 11.37 0.26 19.02
CA LEU A 322 12.13 1.39 18.49
C LEU A 322 11.22 2.40 17.78
N PHE A 323 10.33 1.94 16.90
CA PHE A 323 9.45 2.84 16.15
C PHE A 323 8.33 3.46 17.00
N VAL A 324 7.85 2.76 18.04
CA VAL A 324 6.95 3.36 19.05
C VAL A 324 7.65 4.49 19.81
N ARG A 325 8.92 4.29 20.22
CA ARG A 325 9.72 5.34 20.86
C ARG A 325 9.98 6.50 19.92
N GLU A 326 10.29 6.22 18.65
CA GLU A 326 10.56 7.26 17.65
C GLU A 326 9.33 8.10 17.35
N HIS A 327 8.15 7.49 17.25
CA HIS A 327 6.89 8.22 17.17
C HIS A 327 6.74 9.18 18.35
N ASN A 328 6.89 8.70 19.59
CA ASN A 328 6.70 9.54 20.76
C ASN A 328 7.74 10.67 20.86
N ARG A 329 8.97 10.41 20.41
CA ARG A 329 10.03 11.43 20.34
C ARG A 329 9.68 12.53 19.34
N ILE A 330 9.22 12.17 18.14
CA ILE A 330 8.83 13.14 17.09
C ILE A 330 7.58 13.91 17.52
N ALA A 331 6.56 13.24 18.05
CA ALA A 331 5.33 13.87 18.53
C ALA A 331 5.62 14.94 19.59
N LEU A 332 6.52 14.66 20.54
CA LEU A 332 6.94 15.63 21.56
C LEU A 332 7.61 16.86 20.94
N LEU A 333 8.45 16.67 19.91
CA LEU A 333 9.11 17.77 19.21
C LEU A 333 8.11 18.62 18.42
N LEU A 334 7.18 17.97 17.71
CA LEU A 334 6.13 18.66 16.95
C LEU A 334 5.20 19.45 17.86
N GLN A 335 4.85 18.93 19.03
CA GLN A 335 4.03 19.64 20.01
C GLN A 335 4.72 20.91 20.53
N LYS A 336 6.05 20.85 20.75
CA LYS A 336 6.83 22.02 21.18
C LYS A 336 6.94 23.09 20.11
N VAL A 337 7.15 22.69 18.85
CA VAL A 337 7.29 23.61 17.72
C VAL A 337 5.95 24.19 17.27
N ASN A 338 4.86 23.42 17.42
CA ASN A 338 3.51 23.81 17.01
C ASN A 338 2.51 23.74 18.18
N PRO A 339 2.56 24.68 19.15
CA PRO A 339 1.64 24.69 20.29
C PRO A 339 0.16 24.84 19.94
N HIS A 340 -0.12 25.32 18.72
CA HIS A 340 -1.48 25.53 18.21
C HIS A 340 -2.09 24.27 17.58
N TRP A 341 -1.32 23.20 17.40
CA TRP A 341 -1.84 21.94 16.87
C TRP A 341 -2.56 21.13 17.94
N ASP A 342 -3.70 20.56 17.57
CA ASP A 342 -4.36 19.56 18.41
C ASP A 342 -3.60 18.22 18.41
N HIS A 343 -4.02 17.34 19.31
CA HIS A 343 -3.38 16.03 19.46
C HIS A 343 -3.55 15.14 18.22
N ASP A 344 -4.67 15.25 17.50
CA ASP A 344 -4.91 14.49 16.27
C ASP A 344 -3.97 14.88 15.16
N ARG A 345 -3.73 16.18 14.99
CA ARG A 345 -2.79 16.71 14.01
C ARG A 345 -1.38 16.23 14.28
N ILE A 346 -0.93 16.33 15.53
CA ILE A 346 0.42 15.88 15.92
C ILE A 346 0.57 14.39 15.64
N TYR A 347 -0.42 13.56 15.99
CA TYR A 347 -0.39 12.13 15.73
C TYR A 347 -0.29 11.81 14.24
N LEU A 348 -1.15 12.41 13.40
CA LEU A 348 -1.19 12.14 11.96
C LEU A 348 0.08 12.62 11.25
N GLU A 349 0.60 13.79 11.61
CA GLU A 349 1.86 14.30 11.05
C GLU A 349 3.05 13.44 11.50
N THR A 350 3.06 12.99 12.75
CA THR A 350 4.08 12.05 13.25
C THR A 350 4.02 10.72 12.50
N ARG A 351 2.82 10.14 12.32
CA ARG A 351 2.60 8.92 11.53
C ARG A 351 3.12 9.08 10.10
N ARG A 352 2.81 10.20 9.44
CA ARG A 352 3.29 10.53 8.09
C ARG A 352 4.82 10.56 8.02
N ILE A 353 5.48 11.19 8.99
CA ILE A 353 6.96 11.25 9.05
C ILE A 353 7.56 9.86 9.28
N VAL A 354 7.04 9.09 10.25
CA VAL A 354 7.55 7.74 10.55
C VAL A 354 7.37 6.81 9.35
N GLY A 355 6.23 6.86 8.65
CA GLY A 355 6.03 6.11 7.40
C GLY A 355 7.07 6.48 6.35
N ALA A 356 7.37 7.77 6.18
CA ALA A 356 8.41 8.22 5.26
C ALA A 356 9.82 7.75 5.67
N VAL A 357 10.14 7.69 6.96
CA VAL A 357 11.41 7.13 7.46
C VAL A 357 11.52 5.65 7.11
N ILE A 358 10.46 4.87 7.32
CA ILE A 358 10.42 3.44 6.97
C ILE A 358 10.59 3.24 5.46
N GLN A 359 9.88 4.02 4.64
CA GLN A 359 10.03 4.00 3.19
C GLN A 359 11.47 4.34 2.78
N LYS A 360 12.05 5.41 3.33
CA LYS A 360 13.40 5.84 2.99
C LYS A 360 14.45 4.76 3.29
N ILE A 361 14.43 4.19 4.49
CA ILE A 361 15.32 3.08 4.86
C ILE A 361 15.10 1.90 3.92
N THR A 362 13.86 1.61 3.55
CA THR A 362 13.56 0.48 2.66
C THR A 362 14.10 0.70 1.24
N TYR A 363 13.85 1.85 0.63
CA TYR A 363 14.26 2.12 -0.76
C TYR A 363 15.74 2.48 -0.92
N GLU A 364 16.32 3.21 0.03
CA GLU A 364 17.71 3.66 -0.07
C GLU A 364 18.69 2.65 0.56
N ASP A 365 18.30 2.02 1.67
CA ASP A 365 19.20 1.12 2.39
C ASP A 365 18.94 -0.36 2.11
N TYR A 366 17.70 -0.82 2.24
CA TYR A 366 17.42 -2.24 2.21
C TYR A 366 17.42 -2.84 0.79
N LEU A 367 16.59 -2.31 -0.11
CA LEU A 367 16.35 -2.91 -1.42
C LEU A 367 17.60 -2.93 -2.32
N PRO A 368 18.46 -1.90 -2.37
CA PRO A 368 19.69 -1.96 -3.16
C PRO A 368 20.65 -3.08 -2.69
N ARG A 369 20.66 -3.39 -1.39
CA ARG A 369 21.47 -4.47 -0.82
C ARG A 369 20.86 -5.85 -1.08
N LEU A 370 19.53 -5.91 -1.19
CA LEU A 370 18.79 -7.14 -1.54
C LEU A 370 18.97 -7.50 -3.03
N PHE A 371 18.75 -6.54 -3.92
CA PHE A 371 18.75 -6.72 -5.39
C PHE A 371 20.12 -6.53 -6.05
N GLY A 372 21.09 -5.93 -5.37
CA GLY A 372 22.43 -5.68 -5.91
C GLY A 372 22.38 -4.88 -7.22
N LYS A 373 23.15 -5.31 -8.23
CA LYS A 373 23.23 -4.64 -9.54
C LYS A 373 21.88 -4.57 -10.28
N LYS A 374 20.90 -5.40 -9.93
CA LYS A 374 19.57 -5.43 -10.56
C LYS A 374 18.59 -4.41 -10.00
N PHE A 375 18.94 -3.71 -8.92
CA PHE A 375 18.07 -2.71 -8.32
C PHE A 375 17.66 -1.62 -9.33
N ASP A 376 18.59 -1.12 -10.13
CA ASP A 376 18.31 -0.06 -11.11
C ASP A 376 17.45 -0.52 -12.30
N GLU A 377 17.55 -1.80 -12.67
CA GLU A 377 16.75 -2.42 -13.74
C GLU A 377 15.32 -2.69 -13.27
N LEU A 378 15.14 -3.25 -12.07
CA LEU A 378 13.83 -3.69 -11.58
C LEU A 378 13.03 -2.60 -10.88
N ILE A 379 13.71 -1.73 -10.14
CA ILE A 379 13.08 -0.68 -9.33
C ILE A 379 13.49 0.66 -9.92
N GLY A 380 14.79 0.98 -9.94
CA GLY A 380 15.32 2.23 -10.47
C GLY A 380 14.86 3.48 -9.71
N LYS A 381 15.05 4.66 -10.30
CA LYS A 381 14.66 5.95 -9.71
C LYS A 381 13.14 6.15 -9.72
N TYR A 382 12.61 6.90 -8.76
CA TYR A 382 11.19 7.26 -8.73
C TYR A 382 10.87 8.26 -9.85
N LYS A 383 9.81 7.99 -10.62
CA LYS A 383 9.38 8.82 -11.77
C LYS A 383 8.10 9.63 -11.50
N GLY A 384 7.52 9.50 -10.30
CA GLY A 384 6.23 10.08 -9.94
C GLY A 384 5.18 9.00 -9.66
N TYR A 385 4.04 9.44 -9.14
CA TYR A 385 2.91 8.56 -8.84
C TYR A 385 2.15 8.20 -10.12
N HIS A 386 1.88 6.91 -10.30
CA HIS A 386 1.11 6.39 -11.44
C HIS A 386 -0.18 5.73 -10.94
N PRO A 387 -1.37 6.38 -11.08
CA PRO A 387 -2.64 5.88 -10.53
C PRO A 387 -3.15 4.59 -11.18
N LYS A 388 -2.53 4.15 -12.28
CA LYS A 388 -2.89 2.90 -12.98
C LYS A 388 -2.15 1.67 -12.44
N VAL A 389 -1.10 1.87 -11.65
CA VAL A 389 -0.35 0.78 -11.00
C VAL A 389 -1.24 0.18 -9.91
N ASP A 390 -1.32 -1.14 -9.86
CA ASP A 390 -2.03 -1.86 -8.81
C ASP A 390 -1.09 -2.04 -7.60
N PRO A 391 -1.34 -1.39 -6.45
CA PRO A 391 -0.51 -1.50 -5.25
C PRO A 391 -0.64 -2.86 -4.54
N SER A 392 -1.58 -3.71 -4.95
CA SER A 392 -1.92 -4.93 -4.20
C SER A 392 -0.76 -5.93 -4.14
N ILE A 393 -0.58 -6.56 -2.97
CA ILE A 393 0.44 -7.62 -2.83
C ILE A 393 0.02 -8.86 -3.61
N PHE A 394 0.94 -9.35 -4.43
CA PHE A 394 0.72 -10.53 -5.24
C PHE A 394 1.05 -11.82 -4.46
N VAL A 395 0.21 -12.86 -4.64
CA VAL A 395 0.32 -14.15 -3.91
C VAL A 395 1.71 -14.80 -4.04
N GLY A 396 2.40 -14.61 -5.17
CA GLY A 396 3.73 -15.16 -5.42
C GLY A 396 4.90 -14.38 -4.81
N LEU A 397 4.65 -13.18 -4.28
CA LEU A 397 5.68 -12.26 -3.74
C LEU A 397 5.82 -12.33 -2.21
N MET A 398 5.31 -13.38 -1.56
CA MET A 398 5.46 -13.55 -0.12
C MET A 398 6.95 -13.55 0.27
N SER A 399 7.37 -12.47 0.93
CA SER A 399 8.75 -12.08 1.17
C SER A 399 9.47 -13.03 2.13
N LEU A 400 10.59 -13.59 1.68
CA LEU A 400 11.51 -14.37 2.52
C LEU A 400 12.97 -13.97 2.25
N PRO A 401 13.78 -13.75 3.31
CA PRO A 401 15.21 -13.49 3.14
C PRO A 401 15.93 -14.78 2.72
N ALA A 402 16.61 -14.75 1.58
CA ALA A 402 17.40 -15.87 1.07
C ALA A 402 18.80 -15.94 1.72
N ARG A 403 19.30 -17.16 1.94
CA ARG A 403 20.70 -17.48 2.31
C ARG A 403 21.25 -18.57 1.40
N LEU A 404 22.55 -18.64 1.17
CA LEU A 404 23.21 -19.64 0.32
C LEU A 404 23.73 -20.84 1.15
N PRO A 405 23.97 -22.06 0.61
CA PRO A 405 23.49 -22.66 -0.65
C PRO A 405 22.22 -23.50 -0.44
N GLN A 406 21.85 -23.71 0.83
CA GLN A 406 20.65 -24.34 1.36
C GLN A 406 20.17 -23.38 2.44
N ARG A 407 18.94 -22.88 2.26
CA ARG A 407 18.61 -21.50 2.67
C ARG A 407 18.05 -21.37 4.07
N LEU A 408 17.79 -22.48 4.76
CA LEU A 408 17.19 -22.48 6.09
C LEU A 408 18.08 -23.23 7.08
N THR A 409 18.32 -22.60 8.23
CA THR A 409 19.05 -23.24 9.33
C THR A 409 18.19 -24.32 9.98
N VAL A 410 18.86 -25.33 10.56
CA VAL A 410 18.20 -26.38 11.34
C VAL A 410 17.32 -25.81 12.46
N SER A 411 17.68 -24.65 13.03
CA SER A 411 16.85 -23.96 14.03
C SER A 411 15.46 -23.57 13.50
N VAL A 412 15.34 -23.28 12.21
CA VAL A 412 14.10 -22.85 11.55
C VAL A 412 13.34 -24.03 10.92
N THR A 413 14.05 -25.06 10.47
CA THR A 413 13.45 -26.26 9.88
C THR A 413 13.10 -27.35 10.89
N GLU A 414 13.68 -27.35 12.10
CA GLU A 414 13.43 -28.37 13.12
C GLU A 414 12.84 -27.82 14.42
N LYS A 415 13.13 -26.56 14.77
CA LYS A 415 12.87 -26.02 16.12
C LYS A 415 12.01 -24.75 16.14
N ILE A 416 11.45 -24.33 15.01
CA ILE A 416 10.62 -23.11 15.02
C ILE A 416 9.36 -23.39 15.84
N PHE A 417 9.08 -22.53 16.82
CA PHE A 417 8.00 -22.73 17.80
C PHE A 417 8.03 -24.10 18.50
N GLY A 418 9.23 -24.59 18.83
CA GLY A 418 9.43 -25.86 19.54
C GLY A 418 9.74 -27.01 18.60
N ASN A 419 8.76 -27.44 17.78
CA ASN A 419 8.83 -28.66 16.96
C ASN A 419 8.26 -28.49 15.53
N SER A 420 8.29 -27.29 14.95
CA SER A 420 7.78 -27.04 13.59
C SER A 420 8.90 -26.82 12.56
N ASP A 421 8.54 -26.91 11.29
CA ASP A 421 9.42 -26.68 10.14
C ASP A 421 8.87 -25.54 9.27
N LEU A 422 9.53 -24.38 9.29
CA LEU A 422 9.09 -23.23 8.50
C LEU A 422 9.17 -23.49 6.99
N GLY A 423 10.17 -24.26 6.53
CA GLY A 423 10.30 -24.65 5.13
C GLY A 423 9.10 -25.47 4.69
N SER A 424 8.71 -26.46 5.49
CA SER A 424 7.50 -27.26 5.26
C SER A 424 6.23 -26.41 5.24
N ILE A 425 6.08 -25.49 6.20
CA ILE A 425 4.93 -24.59 6.29
C ILE A 425 4.84 -23.72 5.04
N ASN A 426 5.94 -23.15 4.55
CA ASN A 426 5.95 -22.29 3.37
C ASN A 426 5.63 -23.07 2.09
N ILE A 427 6.15 -24.29 1.93
CA ILE A 427 5.79 -25.17 0.81
C ILE A 427 4.30 -25.48 0.85
N GLN A 428 3.78 -25.90 2.01
CA GLN A 428 2.37 -26.25 2.16
C GLN A 428 1.46 -25.04 1.97
N ARG A 429 1.86 -23.85 2.43
CA ARG A 429 1.14 -22.59 2.22
C ARG A 429 1.10 -22.22 0.74
N GLY A 430 2.20 -22.41 0.01
CA GLY A 430 2.20 -22.21 -1.44
C GLY A 430 1.20 -23.12 -2.16
N ARG A 431 1.09 -24.38 -1.72
CA ARG A 431 0.09 -25.35 -2.22
C ARG A 431 -1.34 -24.97 -1.83
N ASP A 432 -1.57 -24.49 -0.61
CA ASP A 432 -2.87 -23.98 -0.13
C ASP A 432 -3.33 -22.70 -0.85
N HIS A 433 -2.39 -21.87 -1.29
CA HIS A 433 -2.66 -20.64 -2.05
C HIS A 433 -2.89 -20.89 -3.55
N GLY A 434 -2.77 -22.14 -3.99
CA GLY A 434 -2.84 -22.55 -5.38
C GLY A 434 -1.73 -21.94 -6.24
N ILE A 435 -0.52 -21.76 -5.69
CA ILE A 435 0.60 -21.16 -6.42
C ILE A 435 1.10 -22.16 -7.50
N PRO A 436 1.19 -21.75 -8.77
CA PRO A 436 1.76 -22.57 -9.84
C PRO A 436 3.20 -23.02 -9.55
N GLY A 437 3.62 -24.13 -10.15
CA GLY A 437 4.99 -24.65 -10.03
C GLY A 437 6.07 -23.66 -10.50
N TYR A 438 7.30 -23.88 -10.06
CA TYR A 438 8.45 -23.01 -10.33
C TYR A 438 8.64 -22.69 -11.82
N ILE A 439 8.50 -23.69 -12.70
CA ILE A 439 8.67 -23.51 -14.15
C ILE A 439 7.61 -22.59 -14.75
N ALA A 440 6.37 -22.66 -14.26
CA ALA A 440 5.29 -21.80 -14.73
C ALA A 440 5.56 -20.31 -14.47
N TRP A 441 6.30 -20.01 -13.40
CA TRP A 441 6.76 -18.68 -13.05
C TRP A 441 8.01 -18.26 -13.82
N ARG A 442 8.96 -19.16 -14.07
CA ARG A 442 10.11 -18.88 -14.95
C ARG A 442 9.66 -18.43 -16.35
N ASN A 443 8.64 -19.10 -16.88
CA ASN A 443 8.05 -18.75 -18.17
C ASN A 443 7.39 -17.36 -18.14
N LEU A 444 6.75 -16.98 -17.02
CA LEU A 444 6.21 -15.62 -16.84
C LEU A 444 7.31 -14.56 -16.82
N CYS A 445 8.48 -14.90 -16.26
CA CYS A 445 9.66 -14.03 -16.20
C CYS A 445 10.52 -14.03 -17.48
N ASN A 446 10.06 -14.67 -18.58
CA ASN A 446 10.80 -14.81 -19.83
C ASN A 446 12.23 -15.38 -19.65
N LEU A 447 12.39 -16.29 -18.69
CA LEU A 447 13.65 -17.01 -18.47
C LEU A 447 13.80 -18.17 -19.48
N PRO A 448 15.02 -18.69 -19.69
CA PRO A 448 15.25 -19.83 -20.58
C PRO A 448 14.29 -20.98 -20.27
N HIS A 449 13.69 -21.53 -21.32
CA HIS A 449 12.72 -22.62 -21.23
C HIS A 449 13.40 -23.89 -20.69
N VAL A 450 12.75 -24.54 -19.73
CA VAL A 450 13.26 -25.73 -19.04
C VAL A 450 12.36 -26.91 -19.41
N LYS A 451 12.93 -27.95 -20.02
CA LYS A 451 12.23 -29.23 -20.32
C LYS A 451 12.65 -30.33 -19.36
N ASP A 452 13.90 -30.33 -18.92
CA ASP A 452 14.45 -31.31 -17.98
C ASP A 452 15.29 -30.62 -16.89
N PHE A 453 15.62 -31.36 -15.82
CA PHE A 453 16.44 -30.88 -14.71
C PHE A 453 17.83 -30.42 -15.16
N ALA A 454 18.38 -30.97 -16.25
CA ALA A 454 19.65 -30.56 -16.82
C ALA A 454 19.64 -29.09 -17.32
N ASP A 455 18.50 -28.62 -17.84
CA ASP A 455 18.34 -27.25 -18.36
C ASP A 455 18.39 -26.20 -17.25
N LEU A 456 18.27 -26.61 -15.97
CA LEU A 456 18.39 -25.72 -14.82
C LEU A 456 19.84 -25.32 -14.49
N ASN A 457 20.84 -25.86 -15.20
CA ASN A 457 22.26 -25.58 -14.97
C ASN A 457 22.64 -24.09 -15.02
N THR A 458 21.90 -23.29 -15.78
CA THR A 458 22.11 -21.84 -15.91
C THR A 458 21.67 -21.05 -14.68
N THR A 459 20.78 -21.61 -13.86
CA THR A 459 20.21 -20.93 -12.68
C THR A 459 20.46 -21.65 -11.37
N ILE A 460 20.68 -22.96 -11.41
CA ILE A 460 21.07 -23.78 -10.28
C ILE A 460 22.33 -24.52 -10.72
N SER A 461 23.51 -23.93 -10.48
CA SER A 461 24.81 -24.43 -10.98
C SER A 461 25.26 -25.72 -10.32
N ASN A 462 24.83 -25.97 -9.07
CA ASN A 462 25.20 -27.19 -8.34
C ASN A 462 24.46 -28.43 -8.89
N GLU A 463 25.23 -29.37 -9.44
CA GLU A 463 24.71 -30.61 -10.03
C GLU A 463 24.03 -31.54 -9.01
N ILE A 464 24.59 -31.65 -7.79
CA ILE A 464 24.02 -32.48 -6.73
C ILE A 464 22.62 -31.98 -6.36
N VAL A 465 22.42 -30.65 -6.33
CA VAL A 465 21.10 -30.06 -6.08
C VAL A 465 20.12 -30.39 -7.20
N ARG A 466 20.56 -30.34 -8.47
CA ARG A 466 19.70 -30.70 -9.61
C ARG A 466 19.34 -32.20 -9.61
N GLU A 467 20.27 -33.07 -9.28
CA GLU A 467 20.00 -34.52 -9.15
C GLU A 467 19.06 -34.82 -7.97
N ASN A 468 19.23 -34.15 -6.83
CA ASN A 468 18.30 -34.29 -5.70
C ASN A 468 16.89 -33.80 -6.06
N LEU A 469 16.76 -32.71 -6.82
CA LEU A 469 15.47 -32.25 -7.36
C LEU A 469 14.83 -33.31 -8.26
N LYS A 470 15.62 -33.95 -9.12
CA LYS A 470 15.16 -35.00 -10.02
C LYS A 470 14.66 -36.23 -9.26
N ILE A 471 15.41 -36.69 -8.27
CA ILE A 471 15.03 -37.82 -7.41
C ILE A 471 13.72 -37.51 -6.66
N LEU A 472 13.61 -36.30 -6.11
CA LEU A 472 12.50 -35.93 -5.24
C LEU A 472 11.21 -35.61 -6.01
N TYR A 473 11.27 -34.76 -7.04
CA TYR A 473 10.09 -34.28 -7.77
C TYR A 473 9.74 -35.11 -9.00
N LYS A 474 10.67 -35.93 -9.52
CA LYS A 474 10.53 -36.80 -10.70
C LYS A 474 10.31 -36.08 -12.04
N LYS A 475 9.57 -34.96 -12.04
CA LYS A 475 9.34 -34.08 -13.20
C LYS A 475 9.62 -32.63 -12.85
N VAL A 476 10.18 -31.89 -13.79
CA VAL A 476 10.62 -30.52 -13.57
C VAL A 476 9.45 -29.56 -13.35
N GLU A 477 8.28 -29.80 -13.97
CA GLU A 477 7.07 -28.99 -13.79
C GLU A 477 6.48 -29.05 -12.36
N LEU A 478 6.81 -30.10 -11.59
CA LEU A 478 6.23 -30.34 -10.27
C LEU A 478 6.96 -29.59 -9.14
N ILE A 479 8.13 -29.01 -9.42
CA ILE A 479 8.91 -28.23 -8.44
C ILE A 479 8.02 -27.12 -7.86
N ASP A 480 7.89 -27.09 -6.53
CA ASP A 480 7.16 -26.01 -5.85
C ASP A 480 7.90 -24.68 -6.06
N MET A 481 7.16 -23.60 -6.33
CA MET A 481 7.73 -22.27 -6.60
C MET A 481 8.75 -21.87 -5.52
N TYR A 482 8.37 -22.03 -4.26
CA TYR A 482 9.22 -21.69 -3.12
C TYR A 482 10.53 -22.48 -3.08
N VAL A 483 10.49 -23.78 -3.41
CA VAL A 483 11.69 -24.62 -3.44
C VAL A 483 12.61 -24.19 -4.59
N GLY A 484 12.07 -24.06 -5.80
CA GLY A 484 12.86 -23.65 -6.97
C GLY A 484 13.50 -22.27 -6.79
N ALA A 485 12.72 -21.28 -6.33
CA ALA A 485 13.21 -19.92 -6.10
C ALA A 485 14.31 -19.85 -5.02
N LEU A 486 14.23 -20.72 -4.00
CA LEU A 486 15.29 -20.81 -2.99
C LEU A 486 16.51 -21.61 -3.43
N LEU A 487 16.47 -22.35 -4.53
CA LEU A 487 17.64 -23.12 -4.98
C LEU A 487 18.45 -22.43 -6.07
N GLU A 488 17.94 -21.36 -6.66
CA GLU A 488 18.68 -20.60 -7.68
C GLU A 488 19.89 -19.87 -7.12
N ASP A 489 21.00 -19.87 -7.84
CA ASP A 489 22.18 -19.10 -7.47
C ASP A 489 21.88 -17.59 -7.43
N PRO A 490 22.34 -16.87 -6.39
CA PRO A 490 22.17 -15.43 -6.32
C PRO A 490 22.86 -14.71 -7.46
N ILE A 491 22.22 -13.64 -7.90
CA ILE A 491 22.81 -12.72 -8.87
C ILE A 491 24.03 -12.06 -8.22
N GLU A 492 25.04 -11.75 -9.02
CA GLU A 492 26.26 -11.09 -8.56
C GLU A 492 25.95 -9.80 -7.75
N GLY A 493 26.34 -9.79 -6.49
CA GLY A 493 26.11 -8.67 -5.56
C GLY A 493 24.72 -8.60 -4.94
N ALA A 494 23.80 -9.52 -5.28
CA ALA A 494 22.47 -9.66 -4.69
C ALA A 494 22.41 -10.81 -3.68
N LEU A 495 21.33 -10.88 -2.90
CA LEU A 495 21.06 -12.01 -1.98
C LEU A 495 20.04 -13.01 -2.53
N ILE A 496 19.49 -12.72 -3.70
CA ILE A 496 18.40 -13.44 -4.34
C ILE A 496 18.79 -13.89 -5.75
N GLY A 497 18.15 -14.96 -6.23
CA GLY A 497 18.36 -15.52 -7.57
C GLY A 497 17.72 -14.73 -8.70
N GLY A 498 17.98 -15.16 -9.93
CA GLY A 498 17.50 -14.57 -11.19
C GLY A 498 15.98 -14.64 -11.42
N PHE A 499 15.29 -15.52 -10.69
CA PHE A 499 13.85 -15.77 -10.76
C PHE A 499 13.02 -14.52 -10.50
N LEU A 500 13.54 -13.61 -9.66
CA LEU A 500 12.90 -12.34 -9.36
C LEU A 500 13.05 -11.30 -10.49
N LYS A 501 13.46 -11.70 -11.71
CA LYS A 501 13.26 -10.91 -12.94
C LYS A 501 11.78 -10.87 -13.32
N PHE A 502 10.95 -10.41 -12.40
CA PHE A 502 9.59 -10.05 -12.70
C PHE A 502 9.61 -8.80 -13.59
N LYS A 503 8.68 -8.77 -14.55
CA LYS A 503 8.48 -7.67 -15.51
C LYS A 503 8.59 -6.31 -14.81
N ASP A 504 9.15 -5.31 -15.50
CA ASP A 504 9.46 -3.95 -15.00
C ASP A 504 8.34 -3.27 -14.19
N ASP A 505 7.07 -3.64 -14.44
CA ASP A 505 5.89 -3.11 -13.76
C ASP A 505 5.64 -3.73 -12.35
N LEU A 506 6.19 -4.92 -12.05
CA LEU A 506 5.84 -5.64 -10.82
C LEU A 506 6.49 -5.04 -9.58
N PHE A 507 7.61 -4.34 -9.67
CA PHE A 507 8.15 -3.63 -8.51
C PHE A 507 7.79 -2.15 -8.52
N GLU A 508 7.04 -1.68 -9.52
CA GLU A 508 6.54 -0.32 -9.57
C GLU A 508 5.52 -0.07 -8.45
N PHE A 509 4.74 -1.09 -8.08
CA PHE A 509 3.79 -1.01 -6.96
C PHE A 509 4.47 -0.73 -5.62
N LEU A 510 5.74 -1.13 -5.45
CA LEU A 510 6.49 -0.81 -4.24
C LEU A 510 6.54 0.72 -4.05
N LYS A 511 6.66 1.47 -5.15
CA LYS A 511 6.74 2.95 -5.11
C LYS A 511 5.39 3.66 -5.16
N SER A 512 4.28 2.93 -5.26
CA SER A 512 2.93 3.52 -5.43
C SER A 512 2.30 4.01 -4.12
#